data_AF-E4V6N7-F1
#
_entry.id   AF-E4V6N7-F1
#
_cell.length_a   1.000
_cell.length_b   1.000
_cell.length_c   1.000
_cell.angle_alpha   90.00
_cell.angle_beta   90.00
_cell.angle_gamma   90.00
#
_symmetry.space_group_name_H-M   'P 1'
#
loop_
_entity.id
_entity.type
_entity.pdbx_description
1 polymer ?
#
loop_
_entity_poly.entity_id
_entity_poly.type
_entity_poly.pdbx_seq_one_letter_code
_entity_poly.pdbx_strand_id
1 'polypeptide(L)'
;MKIRKYIASLLNSKQPVPETKSQEEQKIFPDGLKVLHKCDDALVDICFVHGLAAFLPSRLERARILTYGYDAHVVRLSVASTNRLIDHATNLLHDLADDRASSKASSRPVIFVAHSIGGIVCKRSLLLSRHNRDPHIRTIFDSTKGIIFMGTPHTGTWMADWAKIPADALGIVKSTNKSLLEILQTDSQLLENIQADFLFMVGDLPDDRQFRVACFFEELPLSTFGLVVTKSSATFAGYNPISIHANHHDMVKFKSTEENGFKRVLGQLTRWIDEIRLTHQASEPFSTIPFSRDENFVGRGTVMAEIESIFEKAAPTHHTRVALVGIGGIGKSQIAIEYAHRMQERDPNLSVHWVYASNTARFEQAYRELADRLDLPGRLDPTADIFQVVFRWLSDAKNGKWLIVLDNADDDDIFFQTAGKRNLLTLSPRAQIAPLSSRRAIDSSEEYHRHAQ
;
A
#
# COMPACT_ATOMS: atom_id res chain seq x y z
N MET A 1 -21.06 -37.99 -70.31
CA MET A 1 -19.78 -38.41 -69.67
C MET A 1 -18.61 -37.44 -69.94
N LYS A 2 -18.84 -36.11 -70.00
CA LYS A 2 -17.79 -35.08 -70.18
C LYS A 2 -17.81 -33.93 -69.14
N ILE A 3 -18.80 -33.88 -68.25
CA ILE A 3 -18.88 -32.85 -67.18
C ILE A 3 -18.19 -33.29 -65.87
N ARG A 4 -18.06 -34.60 -65.61
CA ARG A 4 -17.37 -35.11 -64.40
C ARG A 4 -15.84 -34.95 -64.40
N LYS A 5 -15.19 -34.77 -65.56
CA LYS A 5 -13.73 -34.58 -65.63
C LYS A 5 -13.26 -33.14 -65.44
N TYR A 6 -14.12 -32.14 -65.64
CA TYR A 6 -13.75 -30.72 -65.46
C TYR A 6 -13.85 -30.27 -63.99
N ILE A 7 -14.80 -30.83 -63.23
CA ILE A 7 -14.94 -30.52 -61.79
C ILE A 7 -13.82 -31.18 -60.96
N ALA A 8 -13.29 -32.33 -61.39
CA ALA A 8 -12.20 -33.01 -60.71
C ALA A 8 -10.83 -32.29 -60.83
N SER A 9 -10.59 -31.49 -61.88
CA SER A 9 -9.33 -30.76 -62.03
C SER A 9 -9.30 -29.44 -61.24
N LEU A 10 -10.46 -28.85 -60.91
CA LEU A 10 -10.56 -27.66 -60.06
C LEU A 10 -10.48 -27.97 -58.56
N LEU A 11 -10.72 -29.22 -58.15
CA LEU A 11 -10.64 -29.64 -56.74
C LEU A 11 -9.25 -30.13 -56.31
N ASN A 12 -8.32 -30.35 -57.24
CA ASN A 12 -6.98 -30.91 -56.97
C ASN A 12 -5.82 -29.91 -57.11
N SER A 13 -6.08 -28.61 -57.24
CA SER A 13 -5.04 -27.57 -57.24
C SER A 13 -5.16 -26.65 -56.01
N LYS A 14 -4.95 -27.20 -54.82
CA LYS A 14 -4.42 -26.40 -53.71
C LYS A 14 -2.98 -26.84 -53.50
N GLN A 15 -2.06 -25.92 -53.83
CA GLN A 15 -0.69 -26.00 -53.36
C GLN A 15 -0.69 -26.28 -51.85
N PRO A 16 0.33 -26.95 -51.29
CA PRO A 16 0.47 -27.04 -49.85
C PRO A 16 0.49 -25.62 -49.30
N VAL A 17 -0.61 -25.20 -48.68
CA VAL A 17 -0.59 -24.07 -47.76
C VAL A 17 0.43 -24.51 -46.72
N PRO A 18 1.49 -23.72 -46.45
CA PRO A 18 2.38 -24.07 -45.36
C PRO A 18 1.46 -24.24 -44.15
N GLU A 19 1.51 -25.41 -43.52
CA GLU A 19 1.01 -25.52 -42.16
C GLU A 19 1.76 -24.45 -41.38
N THR A 20 1.14 -23.28 -41.23
CA THR A 20 1.29 -22.50 -40.02
C THR A 20 0.82 -23.47 -38.95
N LYS A 21 1.77 -24.28 -38.45
CA LYS A 21 1.82 -24.60 -37.05
C LYS A 21 1.49 -23.27 -36.41
N SER A 22 0.27 -23.13 -35.91
CA SER A 22 0.02 -22.23 -34.81
C SER A 22 1.05 -22.68 -33.81
N GLN A 23 2.19 -21.99 -33.79
CA GLN A 23 3.02 -21.93 -32.63
C GLN A 23 2.01 -21.43 -31.60
N GLU A 24 1.41 -22.35 -30.86
CA GLU A 24 1.08 -22.07 -29.48
C GLU A 24 2.37 -21.49 -28.96
N GLU A 25 2.43 -20.15 -28.90
CA GLU A 25 3.45 -19.46 -28.15
C GLU A 25 3.34 -20.10 -26.77
N GLN A 26 4.23 -21.06 -26.51
CA GLN A 26 4.49 -21.55 -25.17
C GLN A 26 4.84 -20.27 -24.43
N LYS A 27 3.88 -19.73 -23.68
CA LYS A 27 4.09 -18.56 -22.83
C LYS A 27 5.14 -18.99 -21.82
N ILE A 28 6.40 -18.71 -22.16
CA ILE A 28 7.52 -18.85 -21.25
C ILE A 28 7.22 -17.87 -20.13
N PHE A 29 6.89 -18.41 -18.96
CA PHE A 29 6.81 -17.62 -17.74
C PHE A 29 8.18 -16.98 -17.51
N PRO A 30 8.24 -15.69 -17.14
CA PRO A 30 9.53 -15.04 -16.93
C PRO A 30 10.27 -15.70 -15.76
N ASP A 31 11.57 -15.88 -15.91
CA ASP A 31 12.46 -16.11 -14.77
C ASP A 31 12.81 -14.74 -14.18
N GLY A 32 12.45 -14.51 -12.92
CA GLY A 32 12.53 -13.22 -12.24
C GLY A 32 11.31 -12.32 -12.45
N LEU A 33 11.49 -11.04 -12.11
CA LEU A 33 10.45 -10.02 -12.18
C LEU A 33 10.32 -9.43 -13.59
N LYS A 34 9.08 -9.25 -14.07
CA LYS A 34 8.75 -8.58 -15.32
C LYS A 34 7.59 -7.62 -15.14
N VAL A 35 7.75 -6.39 -15.61
CA VAL A 35 6.65 -5.42 -15.69
C VAL A 35 5.77 -5.75 -16.91
N LEU A 36 4.50 -6.03 -16.67
CA LEU A 36 3.50 -6.37 -17.69
C LEU A 36 2.73 -5.13 -18.18
N HIS A 37 2.51 -4.17 -17.28
CA HIS A 37 1.86 -2.92 -17.60
C HIS A 37 2.51 -1.79 -16.79
N LYS A 38 3.04 -0.80 -17.51
CA LYS A 38 3.56 0.45 -16.92
C LYS A 38 2.42 1.45 -16.81
N CYS A 39 2.43 2.21 -15.72
CA CYS A 39 1.53 3.32 -15.46
C CYS A 39 2.34 4.33 -14.65
N ASP A 40 2.58 5.52 -15.24
CA ASP A 40 3.49 6.52 -14.68
C ASP A 40 2.89 7.23 -13.45
N ASP A 41 1.56 7.32 -13.39
CA ASP A 41 0.78 7.89 -12.28
C ASP A 41 0.15 6.82 -11.37
N ALA A 42 0.69 5.59 -11.41
CA ALA A 42 0.10 4.47 -10.70
C ALA A 42 0.03 4.69 -9.18
N LEU A 43 -1.15 4.45 -8.63
CA LEU A 43 -1.46 4.47 -7.20
C LEU A 43 -0.98 3.20 -6.48
N VAL A 44 -0.88 2.09 -7.20
CA VAL A 44 -0.60 0.77 -6.61
C VAL A 44 0.26 -0.07 -7.56
N ASP A 45 1.09 -0.94 -6.98
CA ASP A 45 1.71 -2.07 -7.65
C ASP A 45 0.90 -3.35 -7.42
N ILE A 46 0.60 -4.08 -8.48
CA ILE A 46 0.01 -5.41 -8.40
C ILE A 46 1.04 -6.42 -8.90
N CYS A 47 1.52 -7.29 -8.00
CA CYS A 47 2.54 -8.29 -8.31
C CYS A 47 1.93 -9.69 -8.36
N PHE A 48 1.89 -10.27 -9.56
CA PHE A 48 1.48 -11.66 -9.81
C PHE A 48 2.63 -12.60 -9.49
N VAL A 49 2.46 -13.49 -8.52
CA VAL A 49 3.48 -14.48 -8.15
C VAL A 49 3.03 -15.84 -8.65
N HIS A 50 3.78 -16.38 -9.61
CA HIS A 50 3.57 -17.72 -10.16
C HIS A 50 2.17 -17.91 -10.82
N GLY A 51 1.70 -16.95 -11.62
CA GLY A 51 0.48 -17.14 -12.45
C GLY A 51 -0.31 -15.87 -12.77
N LEU A 52 -0.88 -15.83 -13.99
CA LEU A 52 -1.75 -14.82 -14.63
C LEU A 52 -1.13 -13.46 -15.04
N ALA A 53 -1.32 -13.08 -16.30
CA ALA A 53 -0.85 -11.80 -16.87
C ALA A 53 -1.78 -11.16 -17.93
N ALA A 54 -2.80 -11.87 -18.44
CA ALA A 54 -3.27 -11.56 -19.80
C ALA A 54 -4.38 -10.51 -19.92
N PHE A 55 -5.20 -10.24 -18.88
CA PHE A 55 -6.45 -9.47 -19.06
C PHE A 55 -6.72 -8.34 -18.05
N LEU A 56 -5.90 -8.19 -17.01
CA LEU A 56 -6.10 -7.20 -15.96
C LEU A 56 -5.70 -5.75 -16.32
N PRO A 57 -4.69 -5.47 -17.18
CA PRO A 57 -4.24 -4.10 -17.43
C PRO A 57 -5.32 -3.12 -17.89
N SER A 58 -6.28 -3.56 -18.70
CA SER A 58 -7.30 -2.68 -19.29
C SER A 58 -8.38 -2.20 -18.32
N ARG A 59 -8.46 -2.74 -17.10
CA ARG A 59 -9.53 -2.44 -16.12
C ARG A 59 -9.02 -1.78 -14.85
N LEU A 60 -7.70 -1.67 -14.69
CA LEU A 60 -7.04 -1.12 -13.50
C LEU A 60 -6.15 0.05 -13.93
N GLU A 61 -6.77 1.14 -14.38
CA GLU A 61 -6.14 2.25 -15.09
C GLU A 61 -4.99 2.93 -14.32
N ARG A 62 -5.03 2.89 -12.98
CA ARG A 62 -4.01 3.49 -12.10
C ARG A 62 -3.18 2.44 -11.35
N ALA A 63 -3.04 1.24 -11.89
CA ALA A 63 -2.22 0.17 -11.32
C ALA A 63 -1.05 -0.16 -12.24
N ARG A 64 0.17 -0.22 -11.68
CA ARG A 64 1.31 -0.84 -12.37
C ARG A 64 1.26 -2.34 -12.11
N ILE A 65 1.37 -3.15 -13.17
CA ILE A 65 1.23 -4.61 -13.08
C ILE A 65 2.57 -5.28 -13.34
N LEU A 66 2.98 -6.12 -12.41
CA LEU A 66 4.19 -6.92 -12.45
C LEU A 66 3.85 -8.39 -12.35
N THR A 67 4.72 -9.25 -12.87
CA THR A 67 4.69 -10.68 -12.62
C THR A 67 6.07 -11.15 -12.21
N TYR A 68 6.11 -12.11 -11.31
CA TYR A 68 7.31 -12.81 -10.90
C TYR A 68 7.14 -14.29 -11.20
N GLY A 69 8.09 -14.85 -11.95
CA GLY A 69 8.29 -16.29 -12.04
C GLY A 69 9.70 -16.64 -11.61
N TYR A 70 9.97 -17.93 -11.49
CA TYR A 70 11.28 -18.43 -11.08
C TYR A 70 11.50 -19.78 -11.75
N ASP A 71 12.69 -19.97 -12.33
CA ASP A 71 13.14 -21.25 -12.88
C ASP A 71 13.88 -22.08 -11.81
N ALA A 72 13.68 -23.40 -11.83
CA ALA A 72 14.35 -24.33 -10.90
C ALA A 72 15.78 -24.73 -11.28
N HIS A 73 16.40 -24.13 -12.30
CA HIS A 73 17.67 -24.63 -12.84
C HIS A 73 18.94 -24.18 -12.12
N VAL A 74 18.84 -23.42 -11.02
CA VAL A 74 20.04 -23.04 -10.25
C VAL A 74 20.41 -24.14 -9.25
N VAL A 75 21.10 -25.18 -9.75
CA VAL A 75 21.81 -26.15 -8.92
C VAL A 75 23.29 -25.75 -8.84
N ARG A 76 23.69 -25.12 -7.72
CA ARG A 76 25.03 -25.38 -7.18
C ARG A 76 24.95 -26.74 -6.48
N LEU A 77 25.61 -27.73 -7.07
CA LEU A 77 25.73 -29.10 -6.56
C LEU A 77 26.34 -29.07 -5.14
N SER A 78 25.51 -29.12 -4.09
CA SER A 78 25.82 -29.72 -2.76
C SER A 78 24.89 -29.38 -1.58
N VAL A 79 23.80 -28.61 -1.71
CA VAL A 79 22.99 -28.23 -0.51
C VAL A 79 21.49 -28.51 -0.70
N ALA A 80 20.88 -29.10 0.34
CA ALA A 80 19.54 -29.66 0.40
C ALA A 80 18.39 -28.68 0.05
N SER A 81 17.22 -29.26 -0.26
CA SER A 81 16.01 -28.65 -0.85
C SER A 81 15.34 -27.50 -0.08
N THR A 82 15.62 -27.31 1.22
CA THR A 82 15.05 -26.22 2.03
C THR A 82 15.60 -24.84 1.68
N ASN A 83 16.83 -24.75 1.17
CA ASN A 83 17.39 -23.48 0.70
C ASN A 83 16.57 -22.89 -0.45
N ARG A 84 15.98 -23.72 -1.31
CA ARG A 84 15.38 -23.25 -2.57
C ARG A 84 14.10 -22.43 -2.41
N LEU A 85 13.20 -22.79 -1.48
CA LEU A 85 11.99 -21.98 -1.21
C LEU A 85 12.38 -20.61 -0.64
N ILE A 86 13.35 -20.61 0.29
CA ILE A 86 13.89 -19.40 0.89
C ILE A 86 14.61 -18.56 -0.18
N ASP A 87 15.35 -19.19 -1.10
CA ASP A 87 16.01 -18.54 -2.22
C ASP A 87 14.99 -17.89 -3.15
N HIS A 88 13.91 -18.59 -3.54
CA HIS A 88 12.83 -18.00 -4.34
C HIS A 88 12.14 -16.82 -3.64
N ALA A 89 11.90 -16.93 -2.33
CA ALA A 89 11.32 -15.84 -1.54
C ALA A 89 12.27 -14.64 -1.42
N THR A 90 13.57 -14.90 -1.30
CA THR A 90 14.63 -13.90 -1.24
C THR A 90 14.79 -13.20 -2.57
N ASN A 91 14.83 -13.93 -3.69
CA ASN A 91 14.94 -13.36 -5.02
C ASN A 91 13.70 -12.53 -5.39
N LEU A 92 12.48 -13.01 -5.11
CA LEU A 92 11.25 -12.22 -5.26
C LEU A 92 11.36 -10.89 -4.51
N LEU A 93 11.86 -10.95 -3.28
CA LEU A 93 11.98 -9.78 -2.41
C LEU A 93 12.99 -8.77 -2.95
N HIS A 94 14.17 -9.22 -3.37
CA HIS A 94 15.22 -8.37 -3.95
C HIS A 94 14.80 -7.78 -5.30
N ASP A 95 14.35 -8.61 -6.23
CA ASP A 95 13.96 -8.15 -7.58
C ASP A 95 12.85 -7.11 -7.51
N LEU A 96 11.84 -7.34 -6.66
CA LEU A 96 10.73 -6.39 -6.47
C LEU A 96 11.19 -5.09 -5.80
N ALA A 97 12.08 -5.16 -4.81
CA ALA A 97 12.60 -3.98 -4.15
C ALA A 97 13.44 -3.13 -5.15
N ASP A 98 14.33 -3.77 -5.91
CA ASP A 98 15.21 -3.11 -6.88
C ASP A 98 14.43 -2.44 -8.02
N ASP A 99 13.42 -3.12 -8.59
CA ASP A 99 12.54 -2.53 -9.59
C ASP A 99 11.76 -1.33 -9.03
N ARG A 100 11.26 -1.44 -7.80
CA ARG A 100 10.51 -0.35 -7.16
C ARG A 100 11.41 0.85 -6.87
N ALA A 101 12.63 0.65 -6.40
CA ALA A 101 13.57 1.75 -6.18
C ALA A 101 13.95 2.44 -7.49
N SER A 102 14.28 1.68 -8.53
CA SER A 102 14.61 2.23 -9.85
C SER A 102 13.43 2.97 -10.50
N SER A 103 12.20 2.58 -10.19
CA SER A 103 10.96 3.21 -10.67
C SER A 103 10.40 4.30 -9.74
N LYS A 104 11.14 4.74 -8.71
CA LYS A 104 10.69 5.70 -7.69
C LYS A 104 9.37 5.32 -7.01
N ALA A 105 9.17 4.03 -6.79
CA ALA A 105 7.94 3.42 -6.30
C ALA A 105 8.10 2.75 -4.93
N SER A 106 9.21 2.94 -4.21
CA SER A 106 9.52 2.22 -2.96
C SER A 106 8.44 2.33 -1.88
N SER A 107 7.71 3.46 -1.81
CA SER A 107 6.61 3.68 -0.87
C SER A 107 5.21 3.39 -1.42
N ARG A 108 5.10 3.08 -2.73
CA ARG A 108 3.79 2.88 -3.38
C ARG A 108 3.13 1.61 -2.85
N PRO A 109 1.85 1.61 -2.47
CA PRO A 109 1.11 0.42 -2.06
C PRO A 109 1.34 -0.80 -2.98
N VAL A 110 1.44 -1.99 -2.38
CA VAL A 110 1.62 -3.27 -3.09
C VAL A 110 0.47 -4.23 -2.76
N ILE A 111 -0.09 -4.85 -3.79
CA ILE A 111 -1.00 -5.98 -3.66
C ILE A 111 -0.37 -7.19 -4.35
N PHE A 112 -0.29 -8.32 -3.66
CA PHE A 112 0.16 -9.58 -4.25
C PHE A 112 -1.03 -10.39 -4.74
N VAL A 113 -0.88 -11.04 -5.90
CA VAL A 113 -1.80 -12.09 -6.36
C VAL A 113 -0.97 -13.33 -6.60
N ALA A 114 -1.09 -14.30 -5.70
CA ALA A 114 -0.19 -15.43 -5.64
C ALA A 114 -0.94 -16.74 -5.89
N HIS A 115 -0.47 -17.53 -6.85
CA HIS A 115 -1.09 -18.80 -7.24
C HIS A 115 -0.28 -19.98 -6.73
N SER A 116 -0.99 -21.03 -6.29
CA SER A 116 -0.39 -22.30 -5.89
C SER A 116 0.74 -22.07 -4.87
N ILE A 117 1.90 -22.70 -5.05
CA ILE A 117 3.09 -22.53 -4.22
C ILE A 117 3.67 -21.10 -4.22
N GLY A 118 3.35 -20.28 -5.22
CA GLY A 118 3.69 -18.85 -5.22
C GLY A 118 3.14 -18.11 -4.01
N GLY A 119 2.01 -18.56 -3.46
CA GLY A 119 1.48 -18.02 -2.20
C GLY A 119 2.35 -18.33 -0.98
N ILE A 120 3.00 -19.50 -0.94
CA ILE A 120 3.98 -19.82 0.11
C ILE A 120 5.24 -18.97 -0.04
N VAL A 121 5.75 -18.83 -1.27
CA VAL A 121 6.89 -17.97 -1.58
C VAL A 121 6.61 -16.52 -1.13
N CYS A 122 5.41 -16.01 -1.43
CA CYS A 122 4.96 -14.67 -1.02
C CYS A 122 4.86 -14.52 0.51
N LYS A 123 4.34 -15.52 1.23
CA LYS A 123 4.33 -15.49 2.70
C LYS A 123 5.74 -15.40 3.27
N ARG A 124 6.64 -16.25 2.76
CA ARG A 124 8.03 -16.25 3.22
C ARG A 124 8.74 -14.95 2.89
N SER A 125 8.52 -14.35 1.72
CA SER A 125 9.14 -13.08 1.35
C SER A 125 8.70 -11.93 2.27
N LEU A 126 7.43 -11.88 2.65
CA LEU A 126 6.90 -10.89 3.60
C LEU A 126 7.47 -11.09 5.02
N LEU A 127 7.57 -12.33 5.49
CA LEU A 127 8.21 -12.66 6.77
C LEU A 127 9.68 -12.22 6.79
N LEU A 128 10.42 -12.44 5.69
CA LEU A 128 11.81 -11.98 5.55
C LEU A 128 11.91 -10.45 5.49
N SER A 129 10.94 -9.77 4.89
CA SER A 129 10.92 -8.32 4.74
C SER A 129 10.61 -7.58 6.05
N ARG A 130 9.63 -8.06 6.84
CA ARG A 130 9.12 -7.38 8.07
C ARG A 130 10.22 -6.93 9.04
N HIS A 131 11.23 -7.78 9.23
CA HIS A 131 12.31 -7.55 10.18
C HIS A 131 13.66 -7.34 9.50
N ASN A 132 13.67 -7.02 8.20
CA ASN A 132 14.91 -6.78 7.49
C ASN A 132 15.58 -5.49 7.99
N ARG A 133 16.89 -5.54 8.20
CA ARG A 133 17.69 -4.40 8.64
C ARG A 133 17.88 -3.37 7.53
N ASP A 134 17.84 -3.81 6.28
CA ASP A 134 17.90 -2.93 5.13
C ASP A 134 16.52 -2.26 4.90
N PRO A 135 16.40 -0.93 5.02
CA PRO A 135 15.16 -0.23 4.74
C PRO A 135 14.60 -0.50 3.35
N HIS A 136 15.47 -0.67 2.35
CA HIS A 136 15.10 -0.95 0.96
C HIS A 136 14.26 -2.23 0.87
N ILE A 137 14.73 -3.30 1.50
CA ILE A 137 14.07 -4.60 1.54
C ILE A 137 12.81 -4.57 2.42
N ARG A 138 12.87 -3.87 3.54
CA ARG A 138 11.75 -3.71 4.47
C ARG A 138 10.56 -2.96 3.85
N THR A 139 10.81 -2.08 2.87
CA THR A 139 9.73 -1.33 2.19
C THR A 139 8.69 -2.23 1.54
N ILE A 140 9.04 -3.47 1.16
CA ILE A 140 8.09 -4.43 0.59
C ILE A 140 7.01 -4.79 1.61
N PHE A 141 7.38 -5.18 2.82
CA PHE A 141 6.43 -5.39 3.90
C PHE A 141 5.66 -4.11 4.24
N ASP A 142 6.37 -2.98 4.38
CA ASP A 142 5.74 -1.73 4.81
C ASP A 142 4.70 -1.20 3.81
N SER A 143 4.92 -1.44 2.53
CA SER A 143 4.04 -1.01 1.44
C SER A 143 2.95 -2.04 1.11
N THR A 144 3.01 -3.25 1.65
CA THR A 144 2.02 -4.30 1.37
C THR A 144 0.66 -3.93 1.99
N LYS A 145 -0.39 -3.92 1.16
CA LYS A 145 -1.77 -3.65 1.58
C LYS A 145 -2.67 -4.86 1.50
N GLY A 146 -2.37 -5.82 0.62
CA GLY A 146 -3.15 -7.04 0.55
C GLY A 146 -2.54 -8.15 -0.28
N ILE A 147 -3.12 -9.34 -0.12
CA ILE A 147 -2.71 -10.57 -0.78
C ILE A 147 -3.95 -11.35 -1.21
N ILE A 148 -4.01 -11.71 -2.49
CA ILE A 148 -4.96 -12.67 -3.02
C ILE A 148 -4.24 -14.01 -3.18
N PHE A 149 -4.72 -15.04 -2.49
CA PHE A 149 -4.27 -16.42 -2.66
C PHE A 149 -5.18 -17.15 -3.64
N MET A 150 -4.60 -17.72 -4.69
CA MET A 150 -5.30 -18.47 -5.74
C MET A 150 -4.92 -19.94 -5.62
N GLY A 151 -5.75 -20.74 -4.96
CA GLY A 151 -5.47 -22.17 -4.74
C GLY A 151 -4.20 -22.41 -3.94
N THR A 152 -3.74 -21.48 -3.11
CA THR A 152 -2.53 -21.69 -2.30
C THR A 152 -2.84 -22.66 -1.17
N PRO A 153 -2.08 -23.74 -1.00
CA PRO A 153 -2.27 -24.63 0.13
C PRO A 153 -1.80 -23.95 1.42
N HIS A 154 -2.66 -23.91 2.43
CA HIS A 154 -2.44 -23.27 3.72
C HIS A 154 -2.40 -24.27 4.86
N THR A 155 -2.88 -25.50 4.67
CA THR A 155 -2.91 -26.54 5.72
C THR A 155 -2.18 -27.80 5.29
N GLY A 156 -1.46 -28.43 6.23
CA GLY A 156 -0.53 -29.54 6.00
C GLY A 156 -1.12 -30.83 5.43
N THR A 157 -2.45 -31.09 5.53
CA THR A 157 -3.05 -32.33 5.02
C THR A 157 -2.92 -32.49 3.51
N TRP A 158 -2.86 -31.38 2.77
CA TRP A 158 -2.57 -31.38 1.33
C TRP A 158 -1.15 -31.87 1.00
N MET A 159 -0.18 -31.57 1.86
CA MET A 159 1.24 -31.81 1.61
C MET A 159 1.64 -33.30 1.73
N ALA A 160 0.75 -34.17 2.19
CA ALA A 160 0.98 -35.61 2.15
C ALA A 160 0.61 -36.22 0.77
N ASP A 161 -0.31 -35.61 0.04
CA ASP A 161 -0.86 -36.16 -1.21
C ASP A 161 -0.30 -35.53 -2.49
N TRP A 162 0.40 -34.40 -2.38
CA TRP A 162 0.89 -33.66 -3.54
C TRP A 162 1.88 -34.46 -4.42
N ALA A 163 2.65 -35.40 -3.84
CA ALA A 163 3.63 -36.21 -4.57
C ALA A 163 2.98 -37.10 -5.65
N LYS A 164 1.66 -37.28 -5.58
CA LYS A 164 0.86 -38.04 -6.55
C LYS A 164 0.37 -37.17 -7.71
N ILE A 165 0.60 -35.86 -7.66
CA ILE A 165 -0.03 -34.88 -8.56
C ILE A 165 1.00 -34.40 -9.58
N PRO A 166 0.65 -34.40 -10.88
CA PRO A 166 1.57 -33.96 -11.93
C PRO A 166 2.04 -32.52 -11.73
N ALA A 167 3.29 -32.23 -12.09
CA ALA A 167 3.83 -30.88 -11.98
C ALA A 167 2.97 -29.84 -12.74
N ASP A 168 2.54 -30.18 -13.96
CA ASP A 168 1.68 -29.36 -14.79
C ASP A 168 0.35 -29.00 -14.12
N ALA A 169 -0.23 -29.94 -13.35
CA ALA A 169 -1.44 -29.73 -12.56
C ALA A 169 -1.25 -28.75 -11.39
N LEU A 170 -0.01 -28.62 -10.88
CA LEU A 170 0.36 -27.68 -9.82
C LEU A 170 0.71 -26.27 -10.35
N GLY A 171 0.67 -26.07 -11.67
CA GLY A 171 1.20 -24.88 -12.33
C GLY A 171 2.70 -24.94 -12.60
N ILE A 172 3.33 -26.10 -12.40
CA ILE A 172 4.78 -26.33 -12.46
C ILE A 172 5.18 -26.90 -13.84
N VAL A 173 5.97 -26.15 -14.63
CA VAL A 173 6.40 -26.59 -15.97
C VAL A 173 7.50 -27.67 -15.88
N LYS A 174 7.22 -28.88 -16.40
CA LYS A 174 8.02 -30.12 -16.24
C LYS A 174 9.51 -30.05 -16.65
N SER A 175 9.88 -29.23 -17.63
CA SER A 175 11.27 -29.13 -18.12
C SER A 175 12.15 -28.21 -17.28
N THR A 176 11.55 -27.34 -16.47
CA THR A 176 12.24 -26.21 -15.85
C THR A 176 12.07 -26.16 -14.33
N ASN A 177 11.30 -27.09 -13.73
CA ASN A 177 10.83 -26.96 -12.34
C ASN A 177 10.88 -28.21 -11.43
N LYS A 178 11.90 -29.09 -11.57
CA LYS A 178 12.04 -30.25 -10.67
C LYS A 178 12.25 -29.88 -9.19
N SER A 179 12.84 -28.71 -8.92
CA SER A 179 13.12 -28.26 -7.55
C SER A 179 11.89 -27.94 -6.72
N LEU A 180 10.79 -27.49 -7.35
CA LEU A 180 9.56 -27.12 -6.65
C LEU A 180 8.81 -28.34 -6.16
N LEU A 181 8.87 -29.42 -6.95
CA LEU A 181 8.41 -30.72 -6.50
C LEU A 181 9.26 -31.15 -5.29
N GLU A 182 10.59 -31.05 -5.35
CA GLU A 182 11.45 -31.38 -4.19
C GLU A 182 11.15 -30.54 -2.94
N ILE A 183 10.88 -29.22 -3.07
CA ILE A 183 10.49 -28.35 -1.95
C ILE A 183 9.23 -28.87 -1.24
N LEU A 184 8.22 -29.25 -2.02
CA LEU A 184 6.98 -29.80 -1.48
C LEU A 184 7.22 -31.18 -0.83
N GLN A 185 8.24 -31.93 -1.27
CA GLN A 185 8.52 -33.33 -0.84
C GLN A 185 9.25 -33.42 0.47
N THR A 186 10.07 -32.41 0.79
CA THR A 186 11.16 -32.61 1.73
C THR A 186 10.92 -32.02 3.12
N ASP A 187 10.00 -31.06 3.31
CA ASP A 187 9.85 -30.42 4.63
C ASP A 187 8.44 -29.90 4.93
N SER A 188 7.59 -30.79 5.43
CA SER A 188 6.24 -30.40 5.87
C SER A 188 6.27 -29.43 7.06
N GLN A 189 7.30 -29.52 7.90
CA GLN A 189 7.46 -28.65 9.07
C GLN A 189 7.74 -27.22 8.64
N LEU A 190 8.59 -27.00 7.63
CA LEU A 190 8.89 -25.65 7.12
C LEU A 190 7.63 -24.96 6.57
N LEU A 191 6.82 -25.67 5.77
CA LEU A 191 5.61 -25.12 5.19
C LEU A 191 4.54 -24.80 6.26
N GLU A 192 4.40 -25.67 7.27
CA GLU A 192 3.55 -25.42 8.44
C GLU A 192 4.03 -24.23 9.28
N ASN A 193 5.35 -24.10 9.49
CA ASN A 193 5.94 -22.96 10.19
C ASN A 193 5.71 -21.65 9.44
N ILE A 194 5.93 -21.63 8.11
CA ILE A 194 5.67 -20.44 7.28
C ILE A 194 4.20 -20.02 7.39
N GLN A 195 3.28 -21.00 7.38
CA GLN A 195 1.86 -20.73 7.59
C GLN A 195 1.60 -20.11 8.96
N ALA A 196 2.08 -20.75 10.03
CA ALA A 196 1.85 -20.32 11.40
C ALA A 196 2.41 -18.91 11.65
N ASP A 197 3.66 -18.68 11.23
CA ASP A 197 4.34 -17.39 11.34
C ASP A 197 3.60 -16.29 10.56
N PHE A 198 3.12 -16.60 9.36
CA PHE A 198 2.35 -15.65 8.56
C PHE A 198 1.01 -15.28 9.21
N LEU A 199 0.27 -16.27 9.73
CA LEU A 199 -1.00 -16.01 10.43
C LEU A 199 -0.78 -15.20 11.70
N PHE A 200 0.25 -15.56 12.48
CA PHE A 200 0.65 -14.81 13.66
C PHE A 200 0.99 -13.35 13.30
N MET A 201 1.82 -13.17 12.26
CA MET A 201 2.19 -11.85 11.75
C MET A 201 0.97 -11.02 11.35
N VAL A 202 0.02 -11.59 10.62
CA VAL A 202 -1.17 -10.86 10.16
C VAL A 202 -2.13 -10.55 11.33
N GLY A 203 -2.24 -11.45 12.30
CA GLY A 203 -3.06 -11.24 13.50
C GLY A 203 -2.47 -10.23 14.51
N ASP A 204 -1.14 -10.04 14.48
CA ASP A 204 -0.39 -9.11 15.34
C ASP A 204 -0.29 -7.68 14.74
N LEU A 205 -0.75 -7.49 13.50
CA LEU A 205 -0.78 -6.16 12.90
C LEU A 205 -1.89 -5.30 13.52
N PRO A 206 -1.62 -4.00 13.81
CA PRO A 206 -2.66 -3.07 14.25
C PRO A 206 -3.69 -2.84 13.13
N ASP A 207 -4.91 -2.42 13.51
CA ASP A 207 -6.05 -2.27 12.60
C ASP A 207 -5.75 -1.38 11.38
N ASP A 208 -4.94 -0.33 11.56
CA ASP A 208 -4.53 0.62 10.50
C ASP A 208 -3.48 0.05 9.52
N ARG A 209 -2.86 -1.09 9.87
CA ARG A 209 -1.87 -1.79 9.04
C ARG A 209 -2.30 -3.20 8.62
N GLN A 210 -3.53 -3.60 8.94
CA GLN A 210 -4.00 -4.95 8.67
C GLN A 210 -4.00 -5.26 7.16
N PHE A 211 -3.37 -6.38 6.79
CA PHE A 211 -3.38 -6.84 5.41
C PHE A 211 -4.78 -7.29 5.02
N ARG A 212 -5.24 -6.85 3.85
CA ARG A 212 -6.40 -7.46 3.20
C ARG A 212 -6.01 -8.82 2.64
N VAL A 213 -6.75 -9.87 2.96
CA VAL A 213 -6.50 -11.21 2.42
C VAL A 213 -7.77 -11.76 1.78
N ALA A 214 -7.63 -12.33 0.59
CA ALA A 214 -8.69 -13.06 -0.08
C ALA A 214 -8.18 -14.44 -0.53
N CYS A 215 -8.93 -15.49 -0.21
CA CYS A 215 -8.57 -16.87 -0.53
C CYS A 215 -9.54 -17.43 -1.56
N PHE A 216 -9.01 -17.78 -2.74
CA PHE A 216 -9.74 -18.40 -3.81
C PHE A 216 -9.45 -19.91 -3.90
N PHE A 217 -10.48 -20.71 -4.16
CA PHE A 217 -10.35 -22.17 -4.31
C PHE A 217 -11.02 -22.68 -5.59
N GLU A 218 -10.51 -23.79 -6.12
CA GLU A 218 -11.04 -24.46 -7.31
C GLU A 218 -12.33 -25.26 -7.01
N GLU A 219 -13.23 -25.33 -7.98
CA GLU A 219 -14.44 -26.17 -7.89
C GLU A 219 -14.38 -27.41 -8.78
N LEU A 220 -13.60 -27.37 -9.87
CA LEU A 220 -13.56 -28.47 -10.83
C LEU A 220 -12.33 -29.34 -10.59
N PRO A 221 -12.49 -30.67 -10.50
CA PRO A 221 -11.34 -31.56 -10.39
C PRO A 221 -10.57 -31.65 -11.70
N LEU A 222 -9.31 -32.05 -11.60
CA LEU A 222 -8.59 -32.63 -12.72
C LEU A 222 -9.06 -34.07 -12.95
N SER A 223 -9.21 -34.45 -14.23
CA SER A 223 -9.80 -35.71 -14.70
C SER A 223 -9.34 -36.97 -13.94
N THR A 224 -8.06 -37.03 -13.55
CA THR A 224 -7.44 -38.20 -12.90
C THR A 224 -7.10 -38.00 -11.43
N PHE A 225 -7.04 -36.76 -10.95
CA PHE A 225 -6.42 -36.43 -9.66
C PHE A 225 -7.37 -35.77 -8.66
N GLY A 226 -8.63 -35.53 -9.06
CA GLY A 226 -9.58 -34.83 -8.21
C GLY A 226 -9.23 -33.36 -8.07
N LEU A 227 -9.69 -32.75 -6.98
CA LEU A 227 -9.22 -31.42 -6.60
C LEU A 227 -7.76 -31.53 -6.19
N VAL A 228 -6.95 -30.62 -6.74
CA VAL A 228 -5.61 -30.32 -6.28
C VAL A 228 -5.78 -29.69 -4.88
N VAL A 229 -5.94 -28.39 -4.75
CA VAL A 229 -6.09 -27.78 -3.41
C VAL A 229 -7.55 -27.74 -2.98
N THR A 230 -7.91 -28.59 -2.03
CA THR A 230 -9.25 -28.60 -1.41
C THR A 230 -9.61 -27.25 -0.80
N LYS A 231 -10.90 -26.92 -0.72
CA LYS A 231 -11.40 -25.68 -0.09
C LYS A 231 -10.82 -25.43 1.31
N SER A 232 -10.75 -26.46 2.15
CA SER A 232 -10.20 -26.34 3.51
C SER A 232 -8.70 -26.05 3.52
N SER A 233 -7.97 -26.50 2.50
CA SER A 233 -6.55 -26.20 2.35
C SER A 233 -6.30 -24.87 1.66
N ALA A 234 -7.17 -24.43 0.75
CA ALA A 234 -7.03 -23.15 0.04
C ALA A 234 -7.41 -21.94 0.91
N THR A 235 -7.92 -22.15 2.12
CA THR A 235 -8.52 -21.12 2.98
C THR A 235 -8.11 -21.32 4.43
N PHE A 236 -8.30 -20.30 5.28
CA PHE A 236 -8.08 -20.40 6.73
C PHE A 236 -9.07 -19.49 7.48
N ALA A 237 -9.23 -19.74 8.78
CA ALA A 237 -10.19 -19.04 9.61
C ALA A 237 -9.97 -17.52 9.58
N GLY A 238 -11.08 -16.76 9.63
CA GLY A 238 -11.05 -15.30 9.59
C GLY A 238 -11.18 -14.67 8.19
N TYR A 239 -11.11 -15.46 7.11
CA TYR A 239 -11.22 -14.96 5.74
C TYR A 239 -12.28 -15.70 4.93
N ASN A 240 -13.07 -14.95 4.16
CA ASN A 240 -14.16 -15.53 3.38
C ASN A 240 -13.62 -16.31 2.17
N PRO A 241 -14.01 -17.60 2.02
CA PRO A 241 -13.57 -18.41 0.89
C PRO A 241 -14.33 -18.01 -0.37
N ILE A 242 -13.62 -17.83 -1.50
CA ILE A 242 -14.21 -17.44 -2.78
C ILE A 242 -13.95 -18.54 -3.79
N SER A 243 -14.99 -19.05 -4.45
CA SER A 243 -14.80 -20.13 -5.41
C SER A 243 -14.41 -19.61 -6.80
N ILE A 244 -13.78 -20.47 -7.61
CA ILE A 244 -13.62 -20.29 -9.06
C ILE A 244 -14.05 -21.57 -9.73
N HIS A 245 -14.97 -21.47 -10.69
CA HIS A 245 -15.46 -22.59 -11.48
C HIS A 245 -14.44 -23.02 -12.55
N ALA A 246 -13.30 -23.51 -12.08
CA ALA A 246 -12.17 -24.00 -12.87
C ALA A 246 -11.40 -25.02 -12.03
N ASN A 247 -10.51 -25.78 -12.69
CA ASN A 247 -9.51 -26.58 -12.00
C ASN A 247 -8.31 -25.71 -11.59
N HIS A 248 -7.41 -26.25 -10.77
CA HIS A 248 -6.26 -25.55 -10.19
C HIS A 248 -5.34 -24.89 -11.21
N HIS A 249 -5.21 -25.50 -12.38
CA HIS A 249 -4.38 -24.99 -13.47
C HIS A 249 -5.09 -23.84 -14.22
N ASP A 250 -6.39 -23.95 -14.42
CA ASP A 250 -7.18 -23.02 -15.23
C ASP A 250 -7.80 -21.87 -14.41
N MET A 251 -7.82 -21.95 -13.07
CA MET A 251 -8.38 -20.90 -12.19
C MET A 251 -7.66 -19.55 -12.29
N VAL A 252 -6.48 -19.54 -12.92
CA VAL A 252 -5.65 -18.37 -13.23
C VAL A 252 -5.45 -18.19 -14.74
N LYS A 253 -6.36 -18.72 -15.57
CA LYS A 253 -6.29 -18.63 -17.04
C LYS A 253 -7.65 -18.22 -17.61
N PHE A 254 -8.13 -17.06 -17.17
CA PHE A 254 -9.34 -16.46 -17.71
C PHE A 254 -9.18 -16.24 -19.21
N LYS A 255 -10.15 -16.71 -19.99
CA LYS A 255 -10.27 -16.55 -21.44
C LYS A 255 -11.02 -15.27 -21.80
N SER A 256 -11.84 -14.75 -20.88
CA SER A 256 -12.63 -13.52 -21.07
C SER A 256 -12.83 -12.74 -19.77
N THR A 257 -13.04 -11.43 -19.90
CA THR A 257 -13.44 -10.56 -18.77
C THR A 257 -14.86 -10.82 -18.27
N GLU A 258 -15.66 -11.58 -19.03
CA GLU A 258 -17.03 -11.94 -18.65
C GLU A 258 -17.11 -13.12 -17.69
N GLU A 259 -16.01 -13.87 -17.51
CA GLU A 259 -15.97 -15.02 -16.62
C GLU A 259 -16.16 -14.62 -15.16
N ASN A 260 -16.98 -15.39 -14.44
CA ASN A 260 -17.27 -15.14 -13.03
C ASN A 260 -15.99 -15.14 -12.17
N GLY A 261 -15.03 -16.02 -12.46
CA GLY A 261 -13.73 -16.04 -11.77
C GLY A 261 -12.97 -14.73 -11.95
N PHE A 262 -12.90 -14.20 -13.18
CA PHE A 262 -12.26 -12.91 -13.47
C PHE A 262 -12.96 -11.77 -12.74
N LYS A 263 -14.30 -11.69 -12.83
CA LYS A 263 -15.11 -10.65 -12.15
C LYS A 263 -14.90 -10.65 -10.64
N ARG A 264 -14.79 -11.84 -10.02
CA ARG A 264 -14.54 -11.96 -8.57
C ARG A 264 -13.15 -11.46 -8.18
N VAL A 265 -12.11 -11.82 -8.93
CA VAL A 265 -10.74 -11.32 -8.68
C VAL A 265 -10.66 -9.82 -8.90
N LEU A 266 -11.19 -9.33 -10.02
CA LEU A 266 -11.22 -7.90 -10.34
C LEU A 266 -11.98 -7.12 -9.25
N GLY A 267 -13.14 -7.61 -8.81
CA GLY A 267 -13.92 -6.96 -7.75
C GLY A 267 -13.20 -6.85 -6.42
N GLN A 268 -12.33 -7.81 -6.06
CA GLN A 268 -11.47 -7.68 -4.89
C GLN A 268 -10.41 -6.59 -5.08
N LEU A 269 -9.71 -6.62 -6.22
CA LEU A 269 -8.68 -5.64 -6.54
C LEU A 269 -9.25 -4.22 -6.59
N THR A 270 -10.36 -4.01 -7.30
CA THR A 270 -11.02 -2.70 -7.40
C THR A 270 -11.35 -2.13 -6.03
N ARG A 271 -12.00 -2.92 -5.14
CA ARG A 271 -12.35 -2.45 -3.79
C ARG A 271 -11.11 -2.02 -3.00
N TRP A 272 -10.05 -2.82 -3.01
CA TRP A 272 -8.84 -2.50 -2.26
C TRP A 272 -8.10 -1.29 -2.84
N ILE A 273 -8.14 -1.12 -4.17
CA ILE A 273 -7.56 0.05 -4.84
C ILE A 273 -8.35 1.31 -4.49
N ASP A 274 -9.67 1.23 -4.42
CA ASP A 274 -10.51 2.35 -3.98
C ASP A 274 -10.23 2.72 -2.52
N GLU A 275 -10.09 1.74 -1.62
CA GLU A 275 -9.68 1.99 -0.22
C GLU A 275 -8.30 2.67 -0.13
N ILE A 276 -7.33 2.21 -0.93
CA ILE A 276 -5.99 2.81 -1.02
C ILE A 276 -6.08 4.25 -1.51
N ARG A 277 -6.89 4.50 -2.55
CA ARG A 277 -7.10 5.84 -3.10
C ARG A 277 -7.69 6.78 -2.07
N LEU A 278 -8.74 6.36 -1.34
CA LEU A 278 -9.37 7.17 -0.30
C LEU A 278 -8.38 7.53 0.81
N THR A 279 -7.55 6.58 1.23
CA THR A 279 -6.49 6.81 2.22
C THR A 279 -5.43 7.79 1.70
N HIS A 280 -5.05 7.67 0.42
CA HIS A 280 -4.11 8.60 -0.22
C HIS A 280 -4.69 10.01 -0.37
N GLN A 281 -5.97 10.14 -0.74
CA GLN A 281 -6.63 11.45 -0.89
C GLN A 281 -6.78 12.18 0.45
N ALA A 282 -7.04 11.46 1.55
CA ALA A 282 -7.03 12.02 2.90
C ALA A 282 -5.64 12.55 3.33
N SER A 283 -4.57 12.17 2.63
CA SER A 283 -3.20 12.61 2.87
C SER A 283 -2.68 13.69 1.90
N GLU A 284 -3.48 14.10 0.89
CA GLU A 284 -3.04 15.16 -0.01
C GLU A 284 -2.96 16.51 0.75
N PRO A 285 -1.89 17.29 0.55
CA PRO A 285 -1.73 18.56 1.24
C PRO A 285 -2.86 19.52 0.87
N PHE A 286 -3.52 20.08 1.88
CA PHE A 286 -4.56 21.09 1.65
C PHE A 286 -4.37 22.32 2.53
N SER A 287 -4.97 23.41 2.06
CA SER A 287 -4.93 24.71 2.72
C SER A 287 -6.28 25.07 3.31
N THR A 288 -6.23 25.71 4.48
CA THR A 288 -7.40 26.30 5.16
C THR A 288 -7.20 27.80 5.42
N ILE A 289 -6.23 28.42 4.74
CA ILE A 289 -5.95 29.86 4.90
C ILE A 289 -7.25 30.64 4.62
N PRO A 290 -7.71 31.48 5.55
CA PRO A 290 -9.07 32.04 5.52
C PRO A 290 -9.26 33.13 4.46
N PHE A 291 -8.18 33.74 3.99
CA PHE A 291 -8.21 34.82 3.02
C PHE A 291 -7.22 34.58 1.88
N SER A 292 -7.60 35.02 0.68
CA SER A 292 -6.71 35.08 -0.48
C SER A 292 -5.47 35.93 -0.16
N ARG A 293 -4.36 35.60 -0.82
CA ARG A 293 -3.13 36.38 -0.72
C ARG A 293 -3.39 37.82 -1.14
N ASP A 294 -2.92 38.78 -0.36
CA ASP A 294 -2.99 40.20 -0.70
C ASP A 294 -1.81 40.58 -1.61
N GLU A 295 -2.09 40.88 -2.88
CA GLU A 295 -1.07 41.29 -3.85
C GLU A 295 -0.41 42.63 -3.49
N ASN A 296 -1.05 43.45 -2.64
CA ASN A 296 -0.53 44.73 -2.18
C ASN A 296 0.18 44.63 -0.82
N PHE A 297 0.48 43.42 -0.33
CA PHE A 297 1.22 43.25 0.91
C PHE A 297 2.63 43.88 0.80
N VAL A 298 2.88 44.94 1.58
CA VAL A 298 4.14 45.68 1.56
C VAL A 298 4.81 45.72 2.94
N GLY A 299 6.14 45.70 2.96
CA GLY A 299 6.94 45.80 4.18
C GLY A 299 7.05 44.48 4.97
N ARG A 300 7.45 44.58 6.25
CA ARG A 300 7.64 43.45 7.20
C ARG A 300 8.68 42.39 6.80
N GLY A 301 9.55 42.67 5.83
CA GLY A 301 10.61 41.77 5.39
C GLY A 301 11.55 41.30 6.52
N THR A 302 11.82 42.17 7.51
CA THR A 302 12.62 41.82 8.69
C THR A 302 11.94 40.76 9.55
N VAL A 303 10.65 40.94 9.86
CA VAL A 303 9.84 39.97 10.63
C VAL A 303 9.74 38.64 9.88
N MET A 304 9.49 38.68 8.57
CA MET A 304 9.45 37.48 7.73
C MET A 304 10.79 36.72 7.72
N ALA A 305 11.91 37.43 7.64
CA ALA A 305 13.24 36.83 7.69
C ALA A 305 13.54 36.23 9.08
N GLU A 306 13.05 36.84 10.15
CA GLU A 306 13.20 36.31 11.51
C GLU A 306 12.39 35.02 11.71
N ILE A 307 11.13 34.99 11.27
CA ILE A 307 10.30 33.77 11.26
C ILE A 307 11.03 32.65 10.51
N GLU A 308 11.54 32.94 9.31
CA GLU A 308 12.24 31.94 8.51
C GLU A 308 13.52 31.46 9.18
N SER A 309 14.33 32.37 9.74
CA SER A 309 15.56 32.01 10.44
C SER A 309 15.30 31.10 11.64
N ILE A 310 14.23 31.34 12.41
CA ILE A 310 13.84 30.49 13.53
C ILE A 310 13.52 29.08 13.03
N PHE A 311 12.76 28.99 11.94
CA PHE A 311 12.38 27.70 11.40
C PHE A 311 13.47 26.96 10.62
N GLU A 312 14.46 27.66 10.08
CA GLU A 312 15.66 27.07 9.45
C GLU A 312 16.65 26.54 10.49
N LYS A 313 16.84 27.26 11.60
CA LYS A 313 17.72 26.85 12.70
C LYS A 313 17.16 25.70 13.54
N ALA A 314 15.88 25.40 13.37
CA ALA A 314 15.25 24.30 14.05
C ALA A 314 15.85 22.95 13.66
N ALA A 315 16.29 22.19 14.66
CA ALA A 315 16.74 20.82 14.44
C ALA A 315 15.61 19.98 13.81
N PRO A 316 15.92 19.03 12.91
CA PRO A 316 14.94 18.13 12.31
C PRO A 316 14.27 17.18 13.31
N THR A 317 14.43 17.35 14.61
CA THR A 317 13.90 16.48 15.66
C THR A 317 12.90 17.17 16.58
N HIS A 318 12.67 18.48 16.42
CA HIS A 318 11.79 19.26 17.28
C HIS A 318 10.72 20.02 16.50
N HIS A 319 9.55 20.16 17.11
CA HIS A 319 8.51 21.08 16.65
C HIS A 319 8.92 22.51 17.02
N THR A 320 8.92 23.39 16.04
CA THR A 320 9.32 24.80 16.20
C THR A 320 8.10 25.67 16.31
N ARG A 321 8.15 26.67 17.19
CA ARG A 321 7.06 27.63 17.39
C ARG A 321 7.60 29.04 17.29
N VAL A 322 6.78 29.93 16.74
CA VAL A 322 7.02 31.36 16.66
C VAL A 322 5.80 32.06 17.22
N ALA A 323 5.96 33.14 17.97
CA ALA A 323 4.84 33.97 18.41
C ALA A 323 4.97 35.37 17.79
N LEU A 324 3.91 35.84 17.13
CA LEU A 324 3.74 37.20 16.64
C LEU A 324 3.01 38.02 17.70
N VAL A 325 3.75 38.84 18.43
CA VAL A 325 3.21 39.65 19.54
C VAL A 325 3.20 41.12 19.16
N GLY A 326 2.11 41.83 19.47
CA GLY A 326 2.00 43.26 19.18
C GLY A 326 0.58 43.79 19.31
N ILE A 327 0.45 45.12 19.30
CA ILE A 327 -0.83 45.82 19.48
C ILE A 327 -1.84 45.45 18.39
N GLY A 328 -3.13 45.46 18.73
CA GLY A 328 -4.25 45.23 17.84
C GLY A 328 -4.17 46.11 16.59
N GLY A 329 -4.46 45.52 15.44
CA GLY A 329 -4.41 46.23 14.15
C GLY A 329 -3.02 46.41 13.55
N ILE A 330 -1.93 46.00 14.20
CA ILE A 330 -0.55 46.15 13.63
C ILE A 330 -0.26 45.24 12.42
N GLY A 331 -1.19 44.31 12.13
CA GLY A 331 -1.13 43.40 10.99
C GLY A 331 -0.57 42.01 11.28
N LYS A 332 -0.67 41.50 12.52
CA LYS A 332 -0.15 40.17 12.92
C LYS A 332 -0.75 39.04 12.07
N SER A 333 -2.08 38.99 11.97
CA SER A 333 -2.78 37.99 11.16
C SER A 333 -2.44 38.13 9.67
N GLN A 334 -2.24 39.35 9.17
CA GLN A 334 -1.81 39.59 7.78
C GLN A 334 -0.39 39.06 7.51
N ILE A 335 0.53 39.20 8.47
CA ILE A 335 1.87 38.60 8.39
C ILE A 335 1.75 37.07 8.33
N ALA A 336 0.91 36.46 9.18
CA ALA A 336 0.72 35.01 9.18
C ALA A 336 0.09 34.48 7.87
N ILE A 337 -0.89 35.19 7.31
CA ILE A 337 -1.51 34.86 6.01
C ILE A 337 -0.46 34.90 4.89
N GLU A 338 0.28 35.99 4.77
CA GLU A 338 1.31 36.14 3.72
C GLU A 338 2.41 35.09 3.89
N TYR A 339 2.84 34.79 5.12
CA TYR A 339 3.82 33.74 5.37
C TYR A 339 3.31 32.36 4.95
N ALA A 340 2.06 32.02 5.29
CA ALA A 340 1.43 30.76 4.92
C ALA A 340 1.35 30.56 3.40
N HIS A 341 0.93 31.59 2.65
CA HIS A 341 0.89 31.55 1.17
C HIS A 341 2.29 31.34 0.59
N ARG A 342 3.30 32.08 1.06
CA ARG A 342 4.70 31.90 0.62
C ARG A 342 5.23 30.51 0.89
N MET A 343 4.84 29.88 1.99
CA MET A 343 5.26 28.52 2.32
C MET A 343 4.62 27.49 1.40
N GLN A 344 3.33 27.63 1.07
CA GLN A 344 2.67 26.74 0.09
C GLN A 344 3.21 26.89 -1.32
N GLU A 345 3.56 28.11 -1.74
CA GLU A 345 4.22 28.35 -3.03
C GLU A 345 5.61 27.69 -3.10
N ARG A 346 6.35 27.67 -1.98
CA ARG A 346 7.69 27.08 -1.90
C ARG A 346 7.66 25.56 -1.76
N ASP A 347 6.72 25.02 -0.99
CA ASP A 347 6.55 23.60 -0.75
C ASP A 347 5.09 23.20 -0.99
N PRO A 348 4.74 22.76 -2.23
CA PRO A 348 3.39 22.30 -2.55
C PRO A 348 2.94 21.10 -1.72
N ASN A 349 3.86 20.41 -1.03
CA ASN A 349 3.55 19.28 -0.16
C ASN A 349 3.24 19.71 1.30
N LEU A 350 3.21 21.01 1.59
CA LEU A 350 2.91 21.54 2.92
C LEU A 350 1.40 21.77 3.11
N SER A 351 0.82 21.05 4.06
CA SER A 351 -0.54 21.35 4.54
C SER A 351 -0.53 22.58 5.43
N VAL A 352 -1.50 23.49 5.25
CA VAL A 352 -1.66 24.66 6.12
C VAL A 352 -3.03 24.65 6.78
N HIS A 353 -3.01 24.64 8.11
CA HIS A 353 -4.19 24.57 8.96
C HIS A 353 -4.34 25.85 9.80
N TRP A 354 -5.38 26.61 9.54
CA TRP A 354 -5.73 27.84 10.24
C TRP A 354 -6.76 27.52 11.31
N VAL A 355 -6.44 27.87 12.56
CA VAL A 355 -7.26 27.57 13.73
C VAL A 355 -7.55 28.87 14.45
N TYR A 356 -8.84 29.21 14.57
CA TYR A 356 -9.28 30.35 15.35
C TYR A 356 -9.28 30.02 16.84
N ALA A 357 -8.36 30.62 17.58
CA ALA A 357 -8.11 30.35 18.99
C ALA A 357 -8.64 31.46 19.92
N SER A 358 -9.72 32.16 19.52
CA SER A 358 -10.26 33.30 20.28
C SER A 358 -11.03 32.92 21.55
N ASN A 359 -11.43 31.64 21.69
CA ASN A 359 -12.04 31.06 22.89
C ASN A 359 -12.08 29.52 22.76
N THR A 360 -12.35 28.82 23.87
CA THR A 360 -12.40 27.35 23.92
C THR A 360 -13.39 26.74 22.91
N ALA A 361 -14.58 27.33 22.75
CA ALA A 361 -15.61 26.78 21.86
C ALA A 361 -15.19 26.86 20.38
N ARG A 362 -14.64 28.00 19.95
CA ARG A 362 -14.10 28.16 18.58
C ARG A 362 -12.86 27.31 18.34
N PHE A 363 -12.01 27.16 19.35
CA PHE A 363 -10.84 26.31 19.26
C PHE A 363 -11.22 24.83 19.07
N GLU A 364 -12.17 24.30 19.86
CA GLU A 364 -12.68 22.94 19.69
C GLU A 364 -13.38 22.76 18.33
N GLN A 365 -14.23 23.71 17.94
CA GLN A 365 -14.92 23.68 16.65
C GLN A 365 -13.94 23.64 15.47
N ALA A 366 -12.86 24.45 15.51
CA ALA A 366 -11.83 24.44 14.48
C ALA A 366 -11.09 23.09 14.40
N TYR A 367 -10.86 22.42 15.53
CA TYR A 367 -10.29 21.06 15.55
C TYR A 367 -11.28 20.01 15.00
N ARG A 368 -12.59 20.17 15.22
CA ARG A 368 -13.62 19.31 14.61
C ARG A 368 -13.67 19.49 13.10
N GLU A 369 -13.70 20.73 12.62
CA GLU A 369 -13.65 21.03 11.19
C GLU A 369 -12.36 20.51 10.54
N LEU A 370 -11.23 20.62 11.23
CA LEU A 370 -9.96 20.06 10.77
C LEU A 370 -10.03 18.52 10.67
N ALA A 371 -10.56 17.84 11.69
CA ALA A 371 -10.74 16.40 11.67
C ALA A 371 -11.72 15.94 10.58
N ASP A 372 -12.75 16.76 10.30
CA ASP A 372 -13.70 16.52 9.22
C ASP A 372 -13.05 16.61 7.85
N ARG A 373 -12.27 17.68 7.62
CA ARG A 373 -11.55 17.88 6.36
C ARG A 373 -10.46 16.85 6.12
N LEU A 374 -9.86 16.34 7.20
CA LEU A 374 -8.86 15.27 7.17
C LEU A 374 -9.46 13.87 7.12
N ASP A 375 -10.79 13.76 7.13
CA ASP A 375 -11.53 12.50 7.16
C ASP A 375 -11.08 11.56 8.29
N LEU A 376 -10.76 12.10 9.48
CA LEU A 376 -10.15 11.32 10.55
C LEU A 376 -11.12 10.29 11.14
N PRO A 377 -10.65 9.07 11.49
CA PRO A 377 -11.45 8.10 12.22
C PRO A 377 -11.94 8.68 13.56
N GLY A 378 -13.22 8.48 13.87
CA GLY A 378 -13.84 8.99 15.10
C GLY A 378 -14.33 10.43 15.03
N ARG A 379 -14.12 11.16 13.92
CA ARG A 379 -14.60 12.56 13.73
C ARG A 379 -16.10 12.74 13.93
N LEU A 380 -16.90 11.73 13.56
CA LEU A 380 -18.36 11.75 13.63
C LEU A 380 -18.91 11.41 15.02
N ASP A 381 -18.07 10.95 15.95
CA ASP A 381 -18.47 10.68 17.33
C ASP A 381 -18.48 12.00 18.13
N PRO A 382 -19.65 12.48 18.58
CA PRO A 382 -19.73 13.72 19.37
C PRO A 382 -18.96 13.66 20.68
N THR A 383 -18.71 12.45 21.21
CA THR A 383 -18.05 12.21 22.49
C THR A 383 -16.54 12.02 22.35
N ALA A 384 -16.00 11.92 21.13
CA ALA A 384 -14.58 11.75 20.90
C ALA A 384 -13.78 12.97 21.38
N ASP A 385 -12.61 12.69 21.96
CA ASP A 385 -11.59 13.71 22.24
C ASP A 385 -10.94 14.13 20.93
N ILE A 386 -11.50 15.18 20.32
CA ILE A 386 -11.10 15.63 19.00
C ILE A 386 -9.63 16.10 18.94
N PHE A 387 -9.12 16.64 20.06
CA PHE A 387 -7.73 17.07 20.15
C PHE A 387 -6.79 15.88 20.04
N GLN A 388 -7.11 14.76 20.69
CA GLN A 388 -6.35 13.52 20.56
C GLN A 388 -6.39 12.94 19.15
N VAL A 389 -7.55 12.98 18.50
CA VAL A 389 -7.72 12.48 17.12
C VAL A 389 -6.81 13.26 16.17
N VAL A 390 -6.88 14.60 16.21
CA VAL A 390 -6.02 15.46 15.38
C VAL A 390 -4.55 15.34 15.78
N PHE A 391 -4.23 15.25 17.07
CA PHE A 391 -2.86 15.09 17.55
C PHE A 391 -2.18 13.83 17.00
N ARG A 392 -2.88 12.68 16.99
CA ARG A 392 -2.35 11.44 16.43
C ARG A 392 -2.04 11.61 14.94
N TRP A 393 -2.93 12.26 14.21
CA TRP A 393 -2.71 12.57 12.80
C TRP A 393 -1.48 13.48 12.60
N LEU A 394 -1.39 14.59 13.33
CA LEU A 394 -0.25 15.52 13.26
C LEU A 394 1.08 14.84 13.65
N SER A 395 1.01 13.77 14.46
CA SER A 395 2.16 13.04 14.96
C SER A 395 2.68 11.96 14.02
N ASP A 396 1.87 11.48 13.06
CA ASP A 396 2.31 10.49 12.08
C ASP A 396 3.08 11.16 10.92
N ALA A 397 4.33 10.75 10.71
CA ALA A 397 5.18 11.27 9.65
C ALA A 397 4.65 10.96 8.22
N LYS A 398 3.77 9.98 8.07
CA LYS A 398 3.13 9.65 6.78
C LYS A 398 2.21 10.75 6.27
N ASN A 399 1.71 11.60 7.16
CA ASN A 399 0.77 12.68 6.84
C ASN A 399 1.46 13.94 6.27
N GLY A 400 2.77 13.84 6.00
CA GLY A 400 3.53 14.91 5.37
C GLY A 400 3.85 16.07 6.31
N LYS A 401 4.26 17.18 5.71
CA LYS A 401 4.59 18.40 6.44
C LYS A 401 3.32 19.21 6.67
N TRP A 402 3.26 19.87 7.82
CA TRP A 402 2.16 20.75 8.16
C TRP A 402 2.64 22.03 8.86
N LEU A 403 1.85 23.09 8.68
CA LEU A 403 1.93 24.36 9.40
C LEU A 403 0.56 24.61 10.04
N ILE A 404 0.54 24.84 11.35
CA ILE A 404 -0.67 25.30 12.06
C ILE A 404 -0.49 26.77 12.42
N VAL A 405 -1.46 27.61 12.05
CA VAL A 405 -1.56 29.00 12.50
C VAL A 405 -2.67 29.09 13.54
N LEU A 406 -2.32 29.55 14.74
CA LEU A 406 -3.27 29.86 15.81
C LEU A 406 -3.53 31.36 15.80
N ASP A 407 -4.68 31.79 15.32
CA ASP A 407 -5.04 33.20 15.23
C ASP A 407 -5.89 33.63 16.42
N ASN A 408 -5.63 34.83 16.94
CA ASN A 408 -6.33 35.42 18.07
C ASN A 408 -6.21 34.62 19.38
N ALA A 409 -5.02 34.08 19.67
CA ALA A 409 -4.72 33.26 20.84
C ALA A 409 -4.34 34.13 22.05
N ASP A 410 -5.25 35.00 22.48
CA ASP A 410 -4.98 36.00 23.53
C ASP A 410 -5.23 35.48 24.96
N ASP A 411 -5.97 34.37 25.11
CA ASP A 411 -6.40 33.84 26.40
C ASP A 411 -5.69 32.52 26.71
N ASP A 412 -4.82 32.56 27.71
CA ASP A 412 -4.08 31.41 28.21
C ASP A 412 -5.02 30.32 28.76
N ASP A 413 -6.19 30.65 29.30
CA ASP A 413 -7.11 29.66 29.89
C ASP A 413 -7.68 28.69 28.83
N ILE A 414 -7.64 29.05 27.54
CA ILE A 414 -7.94 28.17 26.42
C ILE A 414 -6.98 26.96 26.41
N PHE A 415 -5.74 27.19 26.83
CA PHE A 415 -4.70 26.18 26.94
C PHE A 415 -4.60 25.63 28.38
N PHE A 416 -4.80 26.46 29.41
CA PHE A 416 -4.48 26.21 30.83
C PHE A 416 -5.72 26.17 31.75
N GLN A 417 -6.68 25.25 31.56
CA GLN A 417 -7.70 25.05 32.60
C GLN A 417 -7.09 24.51 33.90
N THR A 418 -7.17 25.30 34.98
CA THR A 418 -6.68 24.94 36.32
C THR A 418 -7.85 24.49 37.22
N ALA A 419 -7.62 23.37 37.92
CA ALA A 419 -8.42 22.76 39.01
C ALA A 419 -9.67 21.92 38.63
N GLY A 420 -9.46 20.59 38.52
CA GLY A 420 -10.47 19.60 38.90
C GLY A 420 -10.70 18.42 37.96
N LYS A 421 -10.53 18.58 36.64
CA LYS A 421 -10.62 17.50 35.64
C LYS A 421 -10.13 18.02 34.29
N ARG A 422 -9.12 17.35 33.71
CA ARG A 422 -8.53 17.49 32.36
C ARG A 422 -7.62 18.72 32.14
N ASN A 423 -6.31 18.45 32.13
CA ASN A 423 -5.30 19.33 31.54
C ASN A 423 -5.43 19.28 30.01
N LEU A 424 -5.88 20.37 29.38
CA LEU A 424 -5.85 20.52 27.92
C LEU A 424 -4.41 20.63 27.37
N LEU A 425 -3.40 20.87 28.23
CA LEU A 425 -1.97 20.85 27.86
C LEU A 425 -1.33 19.47 27.80
N THR A 426 -1.99 18.42 28.28
CA THR A 426 -1.61 17.05 27.90
C THR A 426 -2.08 16.69 26.49
N LEU A 427 -2.92 17.53 25.87
CA LEU A 427 -3.58 17.28 24.58
C LEU A 427 -3.25 18.36 23.53
N SER A 428 -2.65 19.49 23.94
CA SER A 428 -1.90 20.39 23.05
C SER A 428 -0.40 20.06 23.13
N PRO A 429 0.43 20.38 22.11
CA PRO A 429 1.78 19.82 21.93
C PRO A 429 2.82 20.22 22.99
N ARG A 430 2.41 20.84 24.11
CA ARG A 430 3.32 21.37 25.14
C ARG A 430 3.82 20.30 26.12
N ALA A 431 3.17 19.14 26.27
CA ALA A 431 3.54 18.20 27.35
C ALA A 431 4.35 16.95 26.96
N GLN A 432 4.15 16.29 25.81
CA GLN A 432 4.89 15.04 25.51
C GLN A 432 4.95 14.74 24.00
N ILE A 433 6.08 15.02 23.32
CA ILE A 433 6.38 14.42 22.01
C ILE A 433 7.90 14.23 21.82
N ALA A 434 8.31 12.98 21.62
CA ALA A 434 9.53 12.59 20.90
C ALA A 434 9.11 11.94 19.56
N PRO A 435 10.02 11.70 18.61
CA PRO A 435 10.75 12.66 17.77
C PRO A 435 10.31 12.58 16.27
N LEU A 436 10.73 13.55 15.44
CA LEU A 436 10.99 13.51 13.97
C LEU A 436 10.27 14.55 13.05
N SER A 437 11.16 15.26 12.34
CA SER A 437 11.17 16.21 11.21
C SER A 437 10.08 17.23 10.92
N SER A 438 10.52 18.50 11.04
CA SER A 438 10.05 19.76 10.43
C SER A 438 8.57 20.07 10.61
N ARG A 439 8.21 20.54 11.80
CA ARG A 439 6.84 20.93 12.15
C ARG A 439 6.85 22.34 12.75
N ARG A 440 6.05 23.24 12.20
CA ARG A 440 6.09 24.70 12.45
C ARG A 440 4.74 25.18 13.00
N ALA A 441 4.72 26.02 14.03
CA ALA A 441 3.52 26.67 14.54
C ALA A 441 3.74 28.18 14.74
N ILE A 442 2.77 29.01 14.36
CA ILE A 442 2.78 30.46 14.64
C ILE A 442 1.62 30.79 15.59
N ASP A 443 1.95 31.41 16.72
CA ASP A 443 1.05 31.92 17.75
C ASP A 443 0.93 33.44 17.60
N SER A 444 -0.17 34.08 17.99
CA SER A 444 -0.24 35.53 18.06
C SER A 444 -0.98 35.97 19.31
N SER A 445 -0.29 36.70 20.20
CA SER A 445 -0.82 37.13 21.49
C SER A 445 -0.62 38.64 21.72
N GLU A 446 -1.45 39.22 22.58
CA GLU A 446 -1.24 40.53 23.22
C GLU A 446 -0.91 40.31 24.69
N GLU A 447 0.20 40.88 25.18
CA GLU A 447 0.51 40.83 26.62
C GLU A 447 0.84 42.21 27.18
N TYR A 448 0.15 42.58 28.25
CA TYR A 448 0.48 43.71 29.13
C TYR A 448 0.05 43.37 30.57
N HIS A 449 1.00 43.06 31.47
CA HIS A 449 1.23 43.86 32.69
C HIS A 449 2.41 43.38 33.57
N ARG A 450 3.29 44.35 33.85
CA ARG A 450 3.91 44.75 35.14
C ARG A 450 4.16 43.66 36.20
N HIS A 451 5.40 43.58 36.69
CA HIS A 451 5.74 43.97 38.07
C HIS A 451 7.21 44.45 38.13
N ALA A 452 7.37 45.75 38.38
CA ALA A 452 8.50 46.29 39.10
C ALA A 452 8.02 46.57 40.52
N GLN A 453 8.63 45.92 41.51
CA GLN A 453 8.98 46.47 42.81
C GLN A 453 10.20 45.71 43.33
#